data_AF-A0AAD5I7H4-F1
#
_entry.id   AF-A0AAD5I7H4-F1
#
_cell.length_a   1.000
_cell.length_b   1.000
_cell.length_c   1.000
_cell.angle_alpha   90.00
_cell.angle_beta   90.00
_cell.angle_gamma   90.00
#
_symmetry.space_group_name_H-M   'P 1'
#
loop_
_entity.id
_entity.type
_entity.pdbx_description
1 polymer ?
#
loop_
_entity_poly.entity_id
_entity_poly.type
_entity_poly.pdbx_seq_one_letter_code
_entity_poly.pdbx_strand_id
1 'polypeptide(L)'
;MRKLLQKQILGSKKGNKGTPVTTLTEDKLKGLVYVNEEFEGWKAECLKILQSKFDSKTCTFAPDREISEALQKSTVGQAANFKQTQKLCMPFLRFKKDEAIAIGPQAWDLRLPFGEIDVLQENLDLIRRQLGLEEVEILSVADHDALAKAGLLASLLKQNPPSPGNPTAIFVTKIGINVEENQQRRIKNNILAFAKRYFSPEKVKILSAISDPDLQRQEFIKLWTLKVSKVPQITKVT
;
A
#
# COMPACT_ATOMS: atom_id res chain seq x y z
N MET A 1 1.72 10.68 -5.13
CA MET A 1 2.75 10.04 -4.26
C MET A 1 3.01 10.79 -2.94
N ARG A 2 3.38 12.09 -2.92
CA ARG A 2 3.65 12.84 -1.67
C ARG A 2 2.55 12.74 -0.59
N LYS A 3 1.27 12.91 -0.96
CA LYS A 3 0.13 12.77 -0.03
C LYS A 3 0.01 11.36 0.56
N LEU A 4 0.35 10.32 -0.20
CA LEU A 4 0.33 8.93 0.27
C LEU A 4 1.48 8.66 1.24
N LEU A 5 2.69 9.11 0.89
CA LEU A 5 3.86 9.04 1.76
C LEU A 5 3.59 9.75 3.08
N GLN A 6 3.07 10.98 3.02
CA GLN A 6 2.70 11.75 4.20
C GLN A 6 1.62 11.05 5.05
N LYS A 7 0.62 10.42 4.43
CA LYS A 7 -0.41 9.64 5.14
C LYS A 7 0.18 8.39 5.82
N GLN A 8 1.17 7.76 5.19
CA GLN A 8 1.85 6.58 5.74
C GLN A 8 2.82 6.95 6.87
N ILE A 9 3.54 8.06 6.74
CA ILE A 9 4.45 8.59 7.78
C ILE A 9 3.66 9.14 8.98
N LEU A 10 2.55 9.86 8.76
CA LEU A 10 1.77 10.50 9.83
C LEU A 10 0.87 9.53 10.60
N GLY A 11 0.70 8.29 10.14
CA GLY A 11 -0.23 7.33 10.71
C GLY A 11 -1.69 7.78 10.60
N SER A 12 -2.60 6.81 10.57
CA SER A 12 -4.03 7.07 10.62
C SER A 12 -4.38 7.73 11.95
N LYS A 13 -4.51 9.07 11.97
CA LYS A 13 -4.80 9.86 13.16
C LYS A 13 -6.25 9.62 13.63
N LYS A 14 -6.51 8.46 14.25
CA LYS A 14 -7.69 8.20 15.07
C LYS A 14 -7.23 7.77 16.47
N GLY A 15 -7.01 8.79 17.31
CA GLY A 15 -7.07 8.79 18.78
C GLY A 15 -6.08 7.92 19.56
N ASN A 16 -5.03 8.51 20.15
CA ASN A 16 -5.02 8.87 21.57
C ASN A 16 -3.75 9.68 21.93
N LYS A 17 -3.87 10.60 22.89
CA LYS A 17 -2.75 11.40 23.43
C LYS A 17 -1.78 10.50 24.21
N GLY A 18 -0.48 10.57 23.90
CA GLY A 18 0.57 10.07 24.80
C GLY A 18 1.85 9.57 24.11
N THR A 19 2.88 10.42 24.13
CA THR A 19 4.33 10.15 23.91
C THR A 19 4.81 9.75 22.49
N PRO A 20 6.02 10.21 22.09
CA PRO A 20 6.41 10.33 20.69
C PRO A 20 6.61 8.96 20.06
N VAL A 21 5.83 8.73 19.02
CA VAL A 21 6.03 7.71 17.99
C VAL A 21 7.46 7.82 17.49
N THR A 22 8.18 6.70 17.51
CA THR A 22 9.48 6.54 16.85
C THR A 22 9.38 7.14 15.46
N THR A 23 10.05 8.26 15.24
CA THR A 23 10.19 8.87 13.92
C THR A 23 10.73 7.81 12.98
N LEU A 24 9.89 7.32 12.07
CA LEU A 24 10.35 6.66 10.85
C LEU A 24 11.25 7.68 10.17
N THR A 25 12.56 7.54 10.32
CA THR A 25 13.51 8.34 9.57
C THR A 25 13.27 8.02 8.10
N GLU A 26 12.91 9.04 7.33
CA GLU A 26 12.64 8.97 5.89
C GLU A 26 13.77 8.23 5.14
N ASP A 27 14.98 8.31 5.68
CA ASP A 27 16.23 7.69 5.24
C ASP A 27 16.26 6.15 5.13
N LYS A 28 15.24 5.41 5.58
CA LYS A 28 15.19 3.93 5.44
C LYS A 28 13.98 3.40 4.66
N LEU A 29 13.21 4.29 4.05
CA LEU A 29 12.04 3.92 3.26
C LEU A 29 12.43 3.67 1.80
N LYS A 30 12.01 2.51 1.30
CA LYS A 30 12.05 2.14 -0.11
C LYS A 30 10.66 2.35 -0.73
N GLY A 31 10.59 3.10 -1.82
CA GLY A 31 9.36 3.30 -2.59
C GLY A 31 9.25 2.27 -3.71
N LEU A 32 8.17 1.51 -3.74
CA LEU A 32 7.81 0.60 -4.83
C LEU A 32 6.68 1.24 -5.63
N VAL A 33 6.92 1.54 -6.90
CA VAL A 33 5.92 2.12 -7.81
C VAL A 33 5.46 1.04 -8.77
N TYR A 34 4.20 0.63 -8.64
CA TYR A 34 3.57 -0.37 -9.49
C TYR A 34 2.86 0.30 -10.65
N VAL A 35 3.23 -0.10 -11.86
CA VAL A 35 2.67 0.40 -13.12
C VAL A 35 1.94 -0.74 -13.81
N ASN A 36 0.80 -0.40 -14.41
CA ASN A 36 0.11 -1.28 -15.35
C ASN A 36 -0.09 -0.49 -16.64
N GLU A 37 0.51 -0.97 -17.73
CA GLU A 37 0.53 -0.27 -19.02
C GLU A 37 -0.74 -0.50 -19.83
N GLU A 38 -1.61 -1.43 -19.41
CA GLU A 38 -2.88 -1.73 -20.06
C GLU A 38 -4.06 -1.64 -19.10
N PHE A 39 -5.19 -1.12 -19.59
CA PHE A 39 -6.43 -1.20 -18.82
C PHE A 39 -6.96 -2.64 -18.85
N GLU A 40 -7.11 -3.25 -17.68
CA GLU A 40 -7.63 -4.63 -17.55
C GLU A 40 -8.97 -4.69 -16.81
N GLY A 41 -9.68 -5.82 -16.98
CA GLY A 41 -10.92 -6.13 -16.29
C GLY A 41 -12.05 -5.15 -16.59
N TRP A 42 -12.72 -4.67 -15.54
CA TRP A 42 -13.89 -3.79 -15.71
C TRP A 42 -13.55 -2.43 -16.33
N LYS A 43 -12.32 -1.94 -16.16
CA LYS A 43 -11.88 -0.67 -16.76
C LYS A 43 -11.77 -0.81 -18.27
N ALA A 44 -11.20 -1.92 -18.75
CA ALA A 44 -11.09 -2.24 -20.17
C ALA A 44 -12.47 -2.33 -20.83
N GLU A 45 -13.40 -3.01 -20.19
CA GLU A 45 -14.76 -3.19 -20.71
C GLU A 45 -15.53 -1.87 -20.76
N CYS A 46 -15.42 -1.04 -19.70
CA CYS A 46 -15.97 0.31 -19.69
C CYS A 46 -15.44 1.16 -20.85
N LEU A 47 -14.13 1.08 -21.14
CA LEU A 47 -13.52 1.82 -22.25
C LEU A 47 -14.04 1.34 -23.61
N LYS A 48 -14.15 0.02 -23.82
CA LYS A 48 -14.71 -0.55 -25.07
C LYS A 48 -16.15 -0.11 -25.31
N ILE A 49 -16.98 -0.11 -24.26
CA ILE A 49 -18.38 0.34 -24.33
C ILE A 49 -18.45 1.82 -24.67
N LEU A 50 -17.65 2.65 -23.98
CA LEU A 50 -17.61 4.08 -24.26
C LEU A 50 -17.12 4.37 -25.68
N GLN A 51 -16.10 3.68 -26.15
CA GLN A 51 -15.57 3.80 -27.50
C GLN A 51 -16.64 3.45 -28.55
N SER A 52 -17.39 2.36 -28.34
CA SER A 52 -18.49 1.97 -29.22
C SER A 52 -19.66 2.98 -29.22
N LYS A 53 -19.77 3.80 -28.16
CA LYS A 53 -20.84 4.78 -27.96
C LYS A 53 -20.36 6.23 -28.10
N PHE A 54 -19.15 6.42 -28.63
CA PHE A 54 -18.55 7.72 -28.89
C PHE A 54 -18.68 8.07 -30.37
N ASP A 55 -19.24 9.24 -30.65
CA ASP A 55 -19.24 9.79 -32.00
C ASP A 55 -18.03 10.69 -32.19
N SER A 56 -17.07 10.21 -32.98
CA SER A 56 -15.82 10.92 -33.28
C SER A 56 -16.03 12.21 -34.08
N LYS A 57 -17.17 12.36 -34.77
CA LYS A 57 -17.45 13.55 -35.59
C LYS A 57 -18.00 14.70 -34.75
N THR A 58 -18.80 14.39 -33.75
CA THR A 58 -19.44 15.39 -32.87
C THR A 58 -18.73 15.53 -31.53
N CYS A 59 -17.76 14.65 -31.22
CA CYS A 59 -17.14 14.52 -29.90
C CYS A 59 -18.18 14.36 -28.78
N THR A 60 -19.29 13.68 -29.08
CA THR A 60 -20.38 13.46 -28.12
C THR A 60 -20.54 11.98 -27.78
N PHE A 61 -21.17 11.76 -26.64
CA PHE A 61 -21.46 10.42 -26.12
C PHE A 61 -22.94 10.13 -26.25
N ALA A 62 -23.26 8.84 -26.43
CA ALA A 62 -24.62 8.37 -26.23
C ALA A 62 -25.13 8.74 -24.81
N PRO A 63 -26.46 8.86 -24.63
CA PRO A 63 -27.05 9.16 -23.33
C PRO A 63 -26.57 8.19 -22.24
N ASP A 64 -26.40 8.71 -21.01
CA ASP A 64 -25.94 7.90 -19.86
C ASP A 64 -26.79 6.64 -19.62
N ARG A 65 -28.07 6.68 -20.00
CA ARG A 65 -28.98 5.53 -19.96
C ARG A 65 -28.48 4.37 -20.83
N GLU A 66 -28.10 4.64 -22.08
CA GLU A 66 -27.60 3.62 -23.00
C GLU A 66 -26.26 3.05 -22.55
N ILE A 67 -25.37 3.90 -22.03
CA ILE A 67 -24.05 3.47 -21.53
C ILE A 67 -24.22 2.59 -20.29
N SER A 68 -25.14 2.95 -19.38
CA SER A 68 -25.46 2.14 -18.21
C SER A 68 -26.10 0.81 -18.59
N GLU A 69 -26.98 0.78 -19.59
CA GLU A 69 -27.57 -0.47 -20.09
C GLU A 69 -26.53 -1.37 -20.75
N ALA A 70 -25.64 -0.81 -21.57
CA ALA A 70 -24.54 -1.56 -22.17
C ALA A 70 -23.60 -2.13 -21.10
N LEU A 71 -23.33 -1.36 -20.03
CA LEU A 71 -22.53 -1.83 -18.90
C LEU A 71 -23.23 -2.97 -18.15
N GLN A 72 -24.55 -2.89 -17.92
CA GLN A 72 -25.33 -3.99 -17.31
C GLN A 72 -25.35 -5.26 -18.17
N LYS A 73 -25.35 -5.12 -19.50
CA LYS A 73 -25.32 -6.25 -20.44
C LYS A 73 -23.93 -6.86 -20.59
N SER A 74 -22.87 -6.11 -20.28
CA SER A 74 -21.48 -6.57 -20.39
C SER A 74 -21.08 -7.59 -19.32
N THR A 75 -19.88 -8.16 -19.48
CA THR A 75 -19.24 -9.06 -18.50
C THR A 75 -19.14 -8.44 -17.10
N VAL A 76 -18.99 -7.12 -17.01
CA VAL A 76 -18.95 -6.37 -15.74
C VAL A 76 -20.32 -6.32 -15.07
N GLY A 77 -21.38 -6.17 -15.88
CA GLY A 77 -22.78 -6.16 -15.46
C GLY A 77 -23.28 -7.48 -14.90
N GLN A 78 -22.80 -8.57 -15.50
CA GLN A 78 -23.14 -9.94 -15.11
C GLN A 78 -22.27 -10.49 -13.97
N ALA A 79 -21.21 -9.76 -13.58
CA ALA A 79 -20.37 -10.18 -12.47
C ALA A 79 -21.09 -10.05 -11.13
N ALA A 80 -20.86 -11.00 -10.21
CA ALA A 80 -21.41 -10.99 -8.85
C ALA A 80 -21.11 -9.68 -8.08
N ASN A 81 -20.02 -8.99 -8.44
CA ASN A 81 -19.58 -7.74 -7.83
C ASN A 81 -20.09 -6.48 -8.54
N PHE A 82 -21.12 -6.58 -9.40
CA PHE A 82 -21.59 -5.45 -10.21
C PHE A 82 -21.97 -4.23 -9.36
N LYS A 83 -22.66 -4.38 -8.22
CA LYS A 83 -23.03 -3.22 -7.37
C LYS A 83 -21.81 -2.43 -6.85
N GLN A 84 -20.72 -3.12 -6.52
CA GLN A 84 -19.48 -2.48 -6.09
C GLN A 84 -18.74 -1.86 -7.28
N THR A 85 -18.69 -2.60 -8.39
CA THR A 85 -18.02 -2.17 -9.62
C THR A 85 -18.73 -0.97 -10.24
N GLN A 86 -20.06 -0.93 -10.25
CA GLN A 86 -20.89 0.18 -10.73
C GLN A 86 -20.57 1.50 -10.01
N LYS A 87 -20.33 1.46 -8.69
CA LYS A 87 -19.90 2.64 -7.91
C LYS A 87 -18.53 3.16 -8.35
N LEU A 88 -17.66 2.29 -8.85
CA LEU A 88 -16.34 2.65 -9.37
C LEU A 88 -16.40 3.03 -10.86
N CYS A 89 -17.30 2.42 -11.62
CA CYS A 89 -17.51 2.68 -13.04
C CYS A 89 -18.01 4.11 -13.27
N MET A 90 -19.01 4.59 -12.53
CA MET A 90 -19.60 5.91 -12.83
C MET A 90 -18.58 7.07 -12.74
N PRO A 91 -17.76 7.19 -11.68
CA PRO A 91 -16.67 8.18 -11.65
C PRO A 91 -15.63 7.97 -12.74
N PHE A 92 -15.29 6.72 -13.05
CA PHE A 92 -14.31 6.40 -14.09
C PHE A 92 -14.80 6.75 -15.50
N LEU A 93 -16.05 6.44 -15.82
CA LEU A 93 -16.71 6.79 -17.08
C LEU A 93 -16.75 8.31 -17.24
N ARG A 94 -17.14 9.03 -16.20
CA ARG A 94 -17.14 10.50 -16.22
C ARG A 94 -15.74 11.06 -16.47
N PHE A 95 -14.74 10.58 -15.72
CA PHE A 95 -13.35 10.98 -15.92
C PHE A 95 -12.89 10.73 -17.35
N LYS A 96 -13.20 9.56 -17.93
CA LYS A 96 -12.83 9.22 -19.31
C LYS A 96 -13.60 10.01 -20.36
N LYS A 97 -14.87 10.36 -20.11
CA LYS A 97 -15.64 11.28 -20.96
C LYS A 97 -15.00 12.68 -20.97
N ASP A 98 -14.66 13.21 -19.80
CA ASP A 98 -14.02 14.51 -19.67
C ASP A 98 -12.65 14.53 -20.37
N GLU A 99 -11.88 13.45 -20.24
CA GLU A 99 -10.60 13.26 -20.92
C GLU A 99 -10.75 13.18 -22.46
N ALA A 100 -11.77 12.46 -22.95
CA ALA A 100 -12.06 12.37 -24.39
C ALA A 100 -12.56 13.68 -25.00
N ILE A 101 -13.31 14.48 -24.23
CA ILE A 101 -13.72 15.83 -24.66
C ILE A 101 -12.50 16.77 -24.74
N ALA A 102 -11.55 16.63 -23.80
CA ALA A 102 -10.37 17.49 -23.74
C ALA A 102 -9.26 17.12 -24.75
N ILE A 103 -8.99 15.82 -24.93
CA ILE A 103 -7.85 15.30 -25.72
C ILE A 103 -8.32 14.82 -27.11
N GLY A 104 -9.61 14.52 -27.29
CA GLY A 104 -10.15 14.01 -28.53
C GLY A 104 -9.96 12.50 -28.70
N PRO A 105 -9.89 11.97 -29.95
CA PRO A 105 -9.90 10.53 -30.21
C PRO A 105 -8.71 9.75 -29.63
N GLN A 106 -7.62 10.43 -29.26
CA GLN A 106 -6.46 9.81 -28.59
C GLN A 106 -6.76 9.37 -27.14
N ALA A 107 -7.84 9.87 -26.52
CA ALA A 107 -8.23 9.44 -25.17
C ALA A 107 -8.73 7.99 -25.10
N TRP A 108 -8.98 7.36 -26.26
CA TRP A 108 -9.43 5.97 -26.36
C TRP A 108 -8.30 4.95 -26.38
N ASP A 109 -7.05 5.41 -26.52
CA ASP A 109 -5.94 4.48 -26.57
C ASP A 109 -5.88 3.69 -25.26
N LEU A 110 -5.96 2.36 -25.39
CA LEU A 110 -5.90 1.41 -24.27
C LEU A 110 -4.54 1.46 -23.55
N ARG A 111 -3.56 2.14 -24.16
CA ARG A 111 -2.20 2.37 -23.69
C ARG A 111 -1.85 3.84 -23.85
N LEU A 112 -0.95 4.33 -23.01
CA LEU A 112 -0.44 5.69 -23.13
C LEU A 112 0.42 5.84 -24.40
N PRO A 113 0.52 7.06 -24.96
CA PRO A 113 1.36 7.33 -26.13
C PRO A 113 2.87 7.26 -25.83
N PHE A 114 3.25 6.99 -24.58
CA PHE A 114 4.61 6.80 -24.11
C PHE A 114 4.66 5.63 -23.12
N GLY A 115 5.82 4.98 -23.00
CA GLY A 115 6.06 3.93 -22.00
C GLY A 115 6.10 4.53 -20.60
N GLU A 116 5.08 4.25 -19.78
CA GLU A 116 4.99 4.82 -18.42
C GLU A 116 6.15 4.33 -17.54
N ILE A 117 6.56 3.08 -17.71
CA ILE A 117 7.70 2.51 -16.99
C ILE A 117 8.99 3.23 -17.36
N ASP A 118 9.25 3.42 -18.66
CA ASP A 118 10.47 4.05 -19.17
C ASP A 118 10.57 5.50 -18.68
N VAL A 119 9.50 6.27 -18.80
CA VAL A 119 9.45 7.67 -18.35
C VAL A 119 9.68 7.76 -16.84
N LEU A 120 9.08 6.88 -16.05
CA LEU A 120 9.31 6.87 -14.61
C LEU A 120 10.76 6.45 -14.28
N GLN A 121 11.34 5.51 -15.04
CA GLN A 121 12.72 5.04 -14.85
C GLN A 121 13.73 6.16 -15.13
N GLU A 122 13.55 6.91 -16.22
CA GLU A 122 14.38 8.08 -16.55
C GLU A 122 14.32 9.17 -15.46
N ASN A 123 13.21 9.26 -14.73
CA ASN A 123 12.98 10.28 -13.70
C ASN A 123 13.13 9.77 -12.26
N LEU A 124 13.71 8.57 -12.05
CA LEU A 124 13.86 7.95 -10.73
C LEU A 124 14.60 8.84 -9.73
N ASP A 125 15.69 9.48 -10.15
CA ASP A 125 16.47 10.37 -9.29
C ASP A 125 15.67 11.56 -8.78
N LEU A 126 14.81 12.13 -9.63
CA LEU A 126 13.93 13.23 -9.26
C LEU A 126 12.89 12.76 -8.25
N ILE A 127 12.27 11.60 -8.50
CA ILE A 127 11.27 11.01 -7.60
C ILE A 127 11.89 10.70 -6.23
N ARG A 128 13.08 10.10 -6.22
CA ARG A 128 13.83 9.77 -4.99
C ARG A 128 14.12 11.03 -4.17
N ARG A 129 14.69 12.06 -4.80
CA ARG A 129 15.03 13.34 -4.15
C ARG A 129 13.79 14.08 -3.63
N GLN A 130 12.72 14.11 -4.41
CA GLN A 130 11.49 14.81 -4.02
C GLN A 130 10.70 14.10 -2.91
N LEU A 131 10.88 12.80 -2.75
CA LEU A 131 10.21 12.01 -1.72
C LEU A 131 11.11 11.75 -0.50
N GLY A 132 12.39 12.12 -0.55
CA GLY A 132 13.33 11.86 0.55
C GLY A 132 13.57 10.37 0.80
N LEU A 133 13.46 9.53 -0.23
CA LEU A 133 13.56 8.07 -0.10
C LEU A 133 15.00 7.60 -0.34
N GLU A 134 15.38 6.51 0.31
CA GLU A 134 16.69 5.88 0.12
C GLU A 134 16.78 5.21 -1.26
N GLU A 135 15.68 4.56 -1.66
CA GLU A 135 15.59 3.76 -2.87
C GLU A 135 14.18 3.84 -3.44
N VAL A 136 14.07 3.94 -4.77
CA VAL A 136 12.80 3.87 -5.49
C VAL A 136 12.94 2.84 -6.58
N GLU A 137 11.97 1.93 -6.66
CA GLU A 137 11.94 0.86 -7.66
C GLU A 137 10.61 0.90 -8.40
N ILE A 138 10.67 0.85 -9.72
CA ILE A 138 9.50 0.80 -10.59
C ILE A 138 9.30 -0.64 -11.01
N LEU A 139 8.08 -1.12 -10.84
CA LEU A 139 7.72 -2.51 -11.04
C LEU A 139 6.48 -2.59 -11.94
N SER A 140 6.51 -3.55 -12.87
CA SER A 140 5.32 -3.89 -13.65
C SER A 140 4.45 -4.85 -12.85
N VAL A 141 3.12 -4.66 -12.90
CA VAL A 141 2.17 -5.62 -12.29
C VAL A 141 2.15 -6.96 -13.02
N ALA A 142 2.59 -6.99 -14.29
CA ALA A 142 2.71 -8.24 -15.05
C ALA A 142 3.81 -9.17 -14.50
N ASP A 143 4.76 -8.62 -13.74
CA ASP A 143 5.83 -9.40 -13.13
C ASP A 143 5.34 -10.04 -11.83
N HIS A 144 5.39 -11.37 -11.78
CA HIS A 144 4.99 -12.14 -10.60
C HIS A 144 5.92 -11.86 -9.41
N ASP A 145 7.20 -11.61 -9.66
CA ASP A 145 8.19 -11.34 -8.61
C ASP A 145 8.07 -9.92 -8.05
N ALA A 146 7.52 -8.99 -8.83
CA ALA A 146 7.21 -7.64 -8.37
C ALA A 146 6.18 -7.62 -7.24
N LEU A 147 5.16 -8.48 -7.29
CA LEU A 147 4.14 -8.56 -6.25
C LEU A 147 4.71 -9.07 -4.92
N ALA A 148 5.71 -9.96 -4.98
CA ALA A 148 6.40 -10.46 -3.79
C ALA A 148 7.14 -9.34 -3.04
N LYS A 149 7.65 -8.32 -3.77
CA LYS A 149 8.35 -7.17 -3.17
C LYS A 149 7.44 -6.29 -2.30
N ALA A 150 6.12 -6.26 -2.56
CA ALA A 150 5.16 -5.54 -1.71
C ALA A 150 4.91 -6.23 -0.37
N GLY A 151 5.24 -7.52 -0.23
CA GLY A 151 5.05 -8.30 0.99
C GLY A 151 3.63 -8.18 1.55
N LEU A 152 3.51 -7.75 2.82
CA LEU A 152 2.24 -7.58 3.52
C LEU A 152 1.33 -6.48 2.93
N LEU A 153 1.91 -5.52 2.20
CA LEU A 153 1.17 -4.44 1.54
C LEU A 153 0.65 -4.83 0.15
N ALA A 154 0.88 -6.06 -0.32
CA ALA A 154 0.32 -6.58 -1.57
C ALA A 154 -1.23 -6.54 -1.58
N SER A 155 -1.87 -6.62 -0.41
CA SER A 155 -3.32 -6.43 -0.28
C SER A 155 -3.79 -5.04 -0.73
N LEU A 156 -2.93 -4.02 -0.62
CA LEU A 156 -3.24 -2.66 -1.06
C LEU A 156 -3.24 -2.54 -2.59
N LEU A 157 -2.43 -3.33 -3.29
CA LEU A 157 -2.47 -3.45 -4.76
C LEU A 157 -3.78 -4.07 -5.23
N LYS A 158 -4.33 -5.03 -4.48
CA LYS A 158 -5.64 -5.62 -4.80
C LYS A 158 -6.79 -4.63 -4.59
N GLN A 159 -6.68 -3.77 -3.58
CA GLN A 159 -7.70 -2.75 -3.29
C GLN A 159 -7.63 -1.58 -4.28
N ASN A 160 -6.42 -1.14 -4.63
CA ASN A 160 -6.16 -0.06 -5.56
C ASN A 160 -5.24 -0.58 -6.68
N PRO A 161 -5.80 -1.27 -7.69
CA PRO A 161 -5.00 -1.77 -8.80
C PRO A 161 -4.50 -0.58 -9.63
N PRO A 162 -3.20 -0.55 -9.98
CA PRO A 162 -2.67 0.48 -10.85
C PRO A 162 -3.34 0.38 -12.23
N SER A 163 -3.46 1.53 -12.87
CA SER A 163 -3.96 1.64 -14.24
C SER A 163 -3.10 2.64 -14.99
N PRO A 164 -3.08 2.58 -16.33
CA PRO A 164 -2.30 3.49 -17.14
C PRO A 164 -2.53 4.95 -16.74
N GLY A 165 -1.45 5.68 -16.46
CA GLY A 165 -1.45 7.08 -16.03
C GLY A 165 -1.78 7.30 -14.55
N ASN A 166 -2.08 6.24 -13.80
CA ASN A 166 -2.33 6.29 -12.37
C ASN A 166 -1.61 5.12 -11.66
N PRO A 167 -0.28 5.26 -11.44
CA PRO A 167 0.52 4.23 -10.82
C PRO A 167 0.22 4.13 -9.32
N THR A 168 0.40 2.93 -8.76
CA THR A 168 0.18 2.68 -7.33
C THR A 168 1.51 2.59 -6.60
N ALA A 169 1.75 3.52 -5.68
CA ALA A 169 2.98 3.55 -4.88
C ALA A 169 2.77 2.92 -3.50
N ILE A 170 3.70 2.06 -3.10
CA ILE A 170 3.77 1.42 -1.79
C ILE A 170 5.14 1.74 -1.19
N PHE A 171 5.17 2.17 0.07
CA PHE A 171 6.42 2.41 0.77
C PHE A 171 6.69 1.27 1.77
N VAL A 172 7.87 0.66 1.67
CA VAL A 172 8.32 -0.44 2.53
C VAL A 172 9.61 -0.06 3.24
N THR A 173 9.83 -0.60 4.43
CA THR A 173 11.11 -0.43 5.15
C THR A 173 12.05 -1.58 4.77
N LYS A 174 13.36 -1.32 4.63
CA LYS A 174 14.38 -2.34 4.25
C LYS A 174 14.45 -3.55 5.19
N ILE A 175 13.88 -3.44 6.40
CA ILE A 175 13.77 -4.55 7.33
C ILE A 175 12.39 -5.14 7.11
N GLY A 176 12.31 -6.33 6.51
CA GLY A 176 11.08 -7.11 6.27
C GLY A 176 10.35 -7.58 7.53
N ILE A 177 10.26 -6.71 8.54
CA ILE A 177 9.47 -6.85 9.74
C ILE A 177 8.84 -5.48 9.94
N ASN A 178 7.61 -5.31 9.48
CA ASN A 178 6.78 -4.29 10.10
C ASN A 178 6.59 -4.73 11.56
N VAL A 179 7.26 -4.04 12.49
CA VAL A 179 7.25 -4.33 13.94
C VAL A 179 5.84 -4.17 14.54
N GLU A 180 4.88 -3.67 13.76
CA GLU A 180 3.57 -3.30 14.27
C GLU A 180 2.57 -4.45 14.49
N GLU A 181 2.84 -5.68 14.04
CA GLU A 181 1.86 -6.78 14.23
C GLU A 181 2.33 -8.00 15.06
N ASN A 182 3.63 -8.15 15.33
CA ASN A 182 4.15 -9.33 16.05
C ASN A 182 4.48 -9.09 17.54
N GLN A 183 4.66 -7.85 18.00
CA GLN A 183 4.89 -7.59 19.44
C GLN A 183 3.57 -7.63 20.23
N GLN A 184 2.50 -7.02 19.71
CA GLN A 184 1.20 -6.94 20.37
C GLN A 184 0.46 -8.27 20.46
N ARG A 185 0.73 -9.27 19.62
CA ARG A 185 -0.01 -10.55 19.64
C ARG A 185 0.63 -11.65 20.50
N ARG A 186 1.96 -11.69 20.66
CA ARG A 186 2.63 -12.76 21.44
C ARG A 186 2.76 -12.47 22.93
N ILE A 187 2.70 -11.21 23.37
CA ILE A 187 2.94 -10.82 24.78
C ILE A 187 1.66 -10.35 25.50
N LYS A 188 0.47 -10.63 24.93
CA LYS A 188 -0.81 -10.33 25.61
C LYS A 188 -1.06 -11.24 26.82
N ASN A 189 -0.48 -12.44 26.82
CA ASN A 189 -0.73 -13.41 27.86
C ASN A 189 0.44 -13.44 28.86
N ASN A 190 0.32 -12.59 29.87
CA ASN A 190 0.97 -12.72 31.17
C ASN A 190 2.50 -12.52 31.19
N ILE A 191 2.95 -11.28 30.95
CA ILE A 191 4.36 -10.83 31.08
C ILE A 191 4.96 -11.24 32.41
N LEU A 192 4.18 -11.20 33.49
CA LEU A 192 4.60 -11.60 34.83
C LEU A 192 4.89 -13.10 34.93
N ALA A 193 4.09 -13.95 34.27
CA ALA A 193 4.37 -15.39 34.20
C ALA A 193 5.67 -15.66 33.43
N PHE A 194 5.92 -14.91 32.36
CA PHE A 194 7.20 -14.96 31.64
C PHE A 194 8.36 -14.47 32.51
N ALA A 195 8.19 -13.36 33.22
CA ALA A 195 9.23 -12.78 34.05
C ALA A 195 9.66 -13.74 35.17
N LYS A 196 8.70 -14.44 35.80
CA LYS A 196 8.95 -15.48 36.81
C LYS A 196 9.84 -16.63 36.33
N ARG A 197 9.83 -16.93 35.02
CA ARG A 197 10.59 -18.05 34.45
C ARG A 197 12.05 -17.69 34.15
N TYR A 198 12.35 -16.42 33.90
CA TYR A 198 13.66 -15.99 33.36
C TYR A 198 14.39 -14.96 34.22
N PHE A 199 13.72 -14.34 35.19
CA PHE A 199 14.30 -13.34 36.08
C PHE A 199 14.17 -13.73 37.54
N SER A 200 15.10 -13.24 38.37
CA SER A 200 15.08 -13.41 39.81
C SER A 200 13.84 -12.77 40.45
N PRO A 201 13.36 -13.30 41.59
CA PRO A 201 12.12 -12.85 42.23
C PRO A 201 12.09 -11.35 42.57
N GLU A 202 13.25 -10.74 42.84
CA GLU A 202 13.36 -9.29 43.08
C GLU A 202 13.01 -8.46 41.83
N LYS A 203 13.50 -8.86 40.65
CA LYS A 203 13.22 -8.18 39.38
C LYS A 203 11.77 -8.37 38.96
N VAL A 204 11.20 -9.54 39.24
CA VAL A 204 9.78 -9.82 39.02
C VAL A 204 8.91 -8.96 39.94
N LYS A 205 9.32 -8.77 41.20
CA LYS A 205 8.62 -7.90 42.15
C LYS A 205 8.59 -6.46 41.67
N ILE A 206 9.72 -5.95 41.16
CA ILE A 206 9.81 -4.61 40.55
C ILE A 206 8.85 -4.49 39.35
N LEU A 207 8.85 -5.47 38.44
CA LEU A 207 7.93 -5.47 37.29
C LEU A 207 6.46 -5.54 37.73
N SER A 208 6.14 -6.31 38.78
CA SER A 208 4.76 -6.43 39.30
C SER A 208 4.26 -5.19 40.04
N ALA A 209 5.18 -4.35 40.53
CA ALA A 209 4.85 -3.08 41.20
C ALA A 209 4.47 -1.97 40.19
N ILE A 210 4.74 -2.17 38.89
CA ILE A 210 4.38 -1.23 37.84
C ILE A 210 2.92 -1.47 37.46
N SER A 211 2.04 -0.52 37.79
CA SER A 211 0.61 -0.58 37.45
C SER A 211 0.33 -0.31 35.97
N ASP A 212 1.16 0.49 35.30
CA ASP A 212 1.02 0.79 33.88
C ASP A 212 1.52 -0.42 33.03
N PRO A 213 0.64 -1.06 32.26
CA PRO A 213 0.98 -2.27 31.51
C PRO A 213 1.95 -2.01 30.35
N ASP A 214 2.03 -0.80 29.80
CA ASP A 214 2.96 -0.44 28.73
C ASP A 214 4.35 -0.11 29.29
N LEU A 215 4.41 0.58 30.42
CA LEU A 215 5.68 0.80 31.13
C LEU A 215 6.26 -0.52 31.67
N GLN A 216 5.40 -1.41 32.17
CA GLN A 216 5.80 -2.76 32.61
C GLN A 216 6.39 -3.58 31.44
N ARG A 217 5.82 -3.46 30.23
CA ARG A 217 6.36 -4.08 29.01
C ARG A 217 7.72 -3.53 28.63
N GLN A 218 7.88 -2.20 28.66
CA GLN A 218 9.15 -1.56 28.30
C GLN A 218 10.29 -1.98 29.24
N GLU A 219 10.04 -1.99 30.55
CA GLU A 219 11.04 -2.44 31.53
C GLU A 219 11.33 -3.94 31.40
N PHE A 220 10.33 -4.78 31.11
CA PHE A 220 10.56 -6.19 30.80
C PHE A 220 11.46 -6.38 29.58
N ILE A 221 11.19 -5.68 28.47
CA ILE A 221 11.98 -5.75 27.23
C ILE A 221 13.42 -5.27 27.50
N LYS A 222 13.60 -4.19 28.26
CA LYS A 222 14.91 -3.67 28.64
C LYS A 222 15.72 -4.68 29.45
N LEU A 223 15.09 -5.31 30.45
CA LEU A 223 15.71 -6.38 31.25
C LEU A 223 16.05 -7.62 30.41
N TRP A 224 15.18 -7.97 29.45
CA TRP A 224 15.39 -9.09 28.54
C TRP A 224 16.56 -8.86 27.61
N THR A 225 16.62 -7.70 26.95
CA THR A 225 17.74 -7.31 26.07
C THR A 225 19.06 -7.30 26.83
N LEU A 226 19.06 -6.79 28.07
CA LEU A 226 20.25 -6.76 28.91
C LEU A 226 20.68 -8.16 29.39
N LYS A 227 19.72 -9.08 29.55
CA LYS A 227 20.01 -10.50 29.86
C LYS A 227 20.61 -11.20 28.64
N VAL A 228 20.01 -11.06 27.46
CA VAL A 228 20.49 -11.65 26.19
C VAL A 228 21.87 -11.10 25.83
N SER A 229 22.11 -9.80 26.01
CA SER A 229 23.40 -9.15 25.75
C SER A 229 24.51 -9.57 26.72
N LYS A 230 24.18 -10.14 27.88
CA LYS A 230 25.15 -10.62 28.88
C LYS A 230 25.39 -12.13 28.81
N VAL A 231 24.73 -12.85 27.89
CA VAL A 231 25.07 -14.26 27.63
C VAL A 231 26.37 -14.27 26.82
N PRO A 232 27.48 -14.87 27.32
CA PRO A 232 28.66 -15.06 26.52
C PRO A 232 28.29 -15.94 25.32
N GLN A 233 28.78 -15.60 24.12
CA GLN A 233 28.70 -16.50 22.98
C GLN A 233 29.31 -17.84 23.40
N ILE A 234 28.48 -18.87 23.56
CA ILE A 234 28.96 -20.23 23.68
C ILE A 234 29.49 -20.57 22.30
N THR A 235 30.81 -20.47 22.15
CA THR A 235 31.58 -21.08 21.09
C THR A 235 31.11 -22.52 20.96
N LYS A 236 30.50 -22.84 19.81
CA LYS A 236 30.50 -24.21 19.30
C LYS A 236 31.96 -24.61 19.14
N VAL A 237 32.41 -25.55 19.95
CA VAL A 237 33.59 -26.35 19.65
C VAL A 237 33.08 -27.77 19.47
N THR A 238 33.39 -28.27 18.29
CA THR A 238 33.41 -29.64 17.74
C THR A 238 32.82 -30.77 18.57
#